data_AF-A0A9D7WSK2-F1
#
_entry.id   AF-A0A9D7WSK2-F1
#
_cell.length_a   1.000
_cell.length_b   1.000
_cell.length_c   1.000
_cell.angle_alpha   90.00
_cell.angle_beta   90.00
_cell.angle_gamma   90.00
#
_symmetry.space_group_name_H-M   'P 1'
#
loop_
_entity.id
_entity.type
_entity.pdbx_description
1 polymer ?
#
loop_
_entity_poly.entity_id
_entity_poly.type
_entity_poly.pdbx_seq_one_letter_code
_entity_poly.pdbx_strand_id
1 'polypeptide(L)'
;MEYLNKDFFGNSIQHWIIAFLVLIGSFLLVKILYWIFSSVFKNLTSKTKTNLDDILVKNLQKPLTNLVVIGAYYFSVSYLHFDKNIETILVNIAYLLFTITLTSIVSKIIDALISEVILPISKKSETSFDSHLIPVIQKAVRAIIWSLGIVIGLDNIGFDITAMIAGLGIGGLALALAAQDSVKNIFAGIMIFLDKPFKINDRIKIDGH
;
A
#
# COMPACT_ATOMS: atom_id res chain seq x y z
N MET A 1 -3.04 -36.51 -34.17
CA MET A 1 -2.98 -36.87 -32.73
C MET A 1 -1.55 -37.13 -32.24
N GLU A 2 -0.55 -37.32 -33.11
CA GLU A 2 0.82 -37.70 -32.72
C GLU A 2 1.78 -36.52 -32.44
N TYR A 3 1.38 -35.30 -32.82
CA TYR A 3 2.16 -34.08 -32.55
C TYR A 3 1.98 -33.51 -31.13
N LEU A 4 1.07 -34.08 -30.33
CA LEU A 4 0.74 -33.61 -28.97
C LEU A 4 1.67 -34.18 -27.86
N ASN A 5 2.53 -35.14 -28.21
CA ASN A 5 3.49 -35.78 -27.30
C ASN A 5 4.94 -35.29 -27.51
N LYS A 6 5.14 -34.12 -28.12
CA LYS A 6 6.44 -33.45 -28.04
C LYS A 6 6.50 -32.72 -26.72
N ASP A 7 7.27 -33.29 -25.78
CA ASP A 7 7.58 -32.66 -24.52
C ASP A 7 8.37 -31.37 -24.79
N PHE A 8 7.70 -30.22 -24.63
CA PHE A 8 8.36 -28.93 -24.64
C PHE A 8 8.53 -28.50 -23.18
N PHE A 9 9.76 -28.57 -22.68
CA PHE A 9 10.08 -28.34 -21.26
C PHE A 9 9.26 -29.23 -20.31
N GLY A 10 9.16 -30.54 -20.59
CA GLY A 10 8.47 -31.50 -19.70
C GLY A 10 6.95 -31.35 -19.63
N ASN A 11 6.35 -30.52 -20.49
CA ASN A 11 4.90 -30.33 -20.57
C ASN A 11 4.36 -30.68 -21.95
N SER A 12 3.18 -31.30 -21.97
CA SER A 12 2.36 -31.43 -23.18
C SER A 12 1.96 -30.07 -23.73
N ILE A 13 1.82 -29.97 -25.05
CA ILE A 13 1.29 -28.80 -25.75
C ILE A 13 -0.09 -28.40 -25.20
N GLN A 14 -0.89 -29.36 -24.71
CA GLN A 14 -2.19 -29.07 -24.09
C GLN A 14 -2.06 -28.20 -22.84
N HIS A 15 -1.06 -28.46 -21.99
CA HIS A 15 -0.86 -27.66 -20.78
C HIS A 15 -0.44 -26.23 -21.12
N TRP A 16 0.42 -26.07 -22.14
CA TRP A 16 0.79 -24.76 -22.67
C TRP A 16 -0.42 -24.01 -23.24
N ILE A 17 -1.31 -24.69 -23.97
CA ILE A 17 -2.54 -24.09 -24.49
C ILE A 17 -3.44 -23.62 -23.35
N ILE A 18 -3.62 -24.44 -22.30
CA ILE A 18 -4.46 -24.06 -21.15
C ILE A 18 -3.86 -22.87 -20.41
N ALA A 19 -2.56 -22.87 -20.12
CA ALA A 19 -1.88 -21.75 -19.48
C ALA A 19 -2.00 -20.45 -20.30
N PHE A 20 -1.91 -20.55 -21.62
CA PHE A 20 -2.10 -19.44 -22.54
C PHE A 20 -3.56 -18.94 -22.57
N LEU A 21 -4.53 -19.86 -22.55
CA LEU A 21 -5.96 -19.53 -22.46
C LEU A 21 -6.30 -18.84 -21.14
N VAL A 22 -5.71 -19.24 -20.01
CA VAL A 22 -5.88 -18.57 -18.71
C VAL A 22 -5.35 -17.13 -18.79
N LEU A 23 -4.16 -16.92 -19.36
CA LEU A 23 -3.61 -15.58 -19.54
C LEU A 23 -4.50 -14.72 -20.44
N ILE A 24 -4.97 -15.25 -21.57
CA ILE A 24 -5.91 -14.54 -22.46
C ILE A 24 -7.23 -14.25 -21.74
N GLY A 25 -7.78 -15.22 -21.02
CA GLY A 25 -9.00 -15.09 -20.24
C GLY A 25 -8.89 -14.02 -19.16
N SER A 26 -7.70 -13.83 -18.58
CA SER A 26 -7.44 -12.76 -17.63
C SER A 26 -7.69 -11.37 -18.23
N PHE A 27 -7.42 -11.15 -19.53
CA PHE A 27 -7.72 -9.87 -20.18
C PHE A 27 -9.24 -9.62 -20.30
N LEU A 28 -10.03 -10.68 -20.48
CA LEU A 28 -11.50 -10.58 -20.44
C LEU A 28 -11.97 -10.22 -19.03
N LEU A 29 -11.44 -10.89 -18.00
CA LEU A 29 -11.73 -10.56 -16.60
C LEU A 29 -11.33 -9.12 -16.27
N VAL A 30 -10.17 -8.66 -16.74
CA VAL A 30 -9.73 -7.27 -16.61
C VAL A 30 -10.74 -6.33 -17.28
N LYS A 31 -11.16 -6.59 -18.53
CA LYS A 31 -12.18 -5.78 -19.21
C LYS A 31 -13.50 -5.73 -18.42
N ILE A 32 -13.94 -6.88 -17.87
CA ILE A 32 -15.13 -6.96 -17.03
C ILE A 32 -14.95 -6.12 -15.76
N LEU A 33 -13.81 -6.22 -15.08
CA LEU A 33 -13.50 -5.37 -13.94
C LEU A 33 -13.51 -3.89 -14.33
N TYR A 34 -12.87 -3.50 -15.44
CA TYR A 34 -12.90 -2.14 -15.94
C TYR A 34 -14.34 -1.66 -16.15
N TRP A 35 -15.19 -2.50 -16.76
CA TRP A 35 -16.60 -2.20 -16.96
C TRP A 35 -17.34 -2.03 -15.64
N ILE A 36 -17.19 -2.96 -14.68
CA ILE A 36 -17.77 -2.89 -13.33
C ILE A 36 -17.34 -1.61 -12.60
N PHE A 37 -16.03 -1.33 -12.54
CA PHE A 37 -15.50 -0.11 -11.93
C PHE A 37 -16.07 1.15 -12.61
N SER A 38 -16.26 1.14 -13.92
CA SER A 38 -16.79 2.30 -14.66
C SER A 38 -18.31 2.45 -14.59
N SER A 39 -19.06 1.37 -14.36
CA SER A 39 -20.52 1.32 -14.43
C SER A 39 -21.18 1.33 -13.05
N VAL A 40 -20.66 0.54 -12.11
CA VAL A 40 -21.25 0.37 -10.77
C VAL A 40 -20.83 1.51 -9.85
N PHE A 41 -19.55 1.87 -9.84
CA PHE A 41 -19.06 2.90 -8.92
C PHE A 41 -19.50 4.30 -9.32
N LYS A 42 -19.59 4.61 -10.62
CA LYS A 42 -20.09 5.92 -11.10
C LYS A 42 -21.51 6.25 -10.62
N ASN A 43 -22.34 5.22 -10.43
CA ASN A 43 -23.72 5.39 -9.96
C ASN A 43 -23.82 5.43 -8.41
N LEU A 44 -22.83 4.89 -7.69
CA LEU A 44 -22.77 4.88 -6.23
C LEU A 44 -22.09 6.15 -5.67
N THR A 45 -21.06 6.68 -6.35
CA THR A 45 -20.31 7.85 -5.90
C THR A 45 -21.07 9.18 -6.04
N SER A 46 -22.12 9.24 -6.86
CA SER A 46 -22.96 10.44 -6.99
C SER A 46 -23.80 10.78 -5.75
N LYS A 47 -23.81 9.91 -4.72
CA LYS A 47 -24.63 10.07 -3.51
C LYS A 47 -23.83 10.48 -2.26
N THR A 48 -22.50 10.48 -2.31
CA THR A 48 -21.64 10.83 -1.17
C THR A 48 -21.19 12.29 -1.21
N LYS A 49 -21.07 12.92 -0.03
CA LYS A 49 -20.64 14.33 0.10
C LYS A 49 -19.15 14.55 -0.18
N THR A 50 -18.37 13.47 -0.33
CA THR A 50 -16.91 13.48 -0.42
C THR A 50 -16.43 12.84 -1.72
N ASN A 51 -15.44 13.44 -2.39
CA ASN A 51 -14.85 12.90 -3.62
C ASN A 51 -13.91 11.70 -3.40
N LEU A 52 -13.82 11.22 -2.16
CA LEU A 52 -13.04 10.06 -1.76
C LEU A 52 -13.31 8.84 -2.63
N ASP A 53 -14.59 8.53 -2.84
CA ASP A 53 -15.00 7.31 -3.51
C ASP A 53 -14.57 7.35 -4.98
N ASP A 54 -14.71 8.49 -5.65
CA ASP A 54 -14.26 8.68 -7.04
C ASP A 54 -12.75 8.51 -7.18
N ILE A 55 -11.99 9.04 -6.22
CA ILE A 55 -10.54 8.96 -6.21
C ILE A 55 -10.07 7.54 -5.90
N LEU A 56 -10.68 6.87 -4.94
CA LEU A 56 -10.38 5.47 -4.61
C LEU A 56 -10.68 4.57 -5.81
N VAL A 57 -11.83 4.72 -6.44
CA VAL A 57 -12.22 3.96 -7.64
C VAL A 57 -11.19 4.15 -8.74
N LYS A 58 -10.84 5.41 -9.06
CA LYS A 58 -9.85 5.72 -10.10
C LYS A 58 -8.45 5.20 -9.76
N ASN A 59 -8.02 5.35 -8.50
CA ASN A 59 -6.66 5.01 -8.08
C ASN A 59 -6.45 3.51 -7.87
N LEU A 60 -7.50 2.79 -7.45
CA LEU A 60 -7.48 1.35 -7.17
C LEU A 60 -7.82 0.49 -8.39
N GLN A 61 -8.51 1.02 -9.39
CA GLN A 61 -8.85 0.28 -10.61
C GLN A 61 -7.63 -0.39 -11.24
N LYS A 62 -6.56 0.37 -11.52
CA LYS A 62 -5.34 -0.17 -12.16
C LYS A 62 -4.62 -1.22 -11.29
N PRO A 63 -4.34 -0.98 -9.99
CA PRO A 63 -3.78 -2.01 -9.13
C PRO A 63 -4.64 -3.27 -9.01
N LEU A 64 -5.97 -3.15 -8.91
CA LEU A 64 -6.87 -4.30 -8.80
C LEU A 64 -6.89 -5.11 -10.09
N THR A 65 -6.82 -4.47 -11.25
CA THR A 65 -6.68 -5.19 -12.53
C THR A 65 -5.33 -5.88 -12.66
N ASN A 66 -4.26 -5.28 -12.11
CA ASN A 66 -2.95 -5.92 -12.07
C ASN A 66 -2.98 -7.21 -11.23
N LEU A 67 -3.72 -7.24 -10.10
CA LEU A 67 -3.85 -8.45 -9.28
C LEU A 67 -4.46 -9.62 -10.06
N VAL A 68 -5.42 -9.37 -10.95
CA VAL A 68 -5.99 -10.41 -11.81
C VAL A 68 -4.95 -10.98 -12.78
N VAL A 69 -4.15 -10.11 -13.41
CA VAL A 69 -3.09 -10.55 -14.33
C VAL A 69 -2.00 -11.31 -13.57
N ILE A 70 -1.61 -10.85 -12.38
CA ILE A 70 -0.64 -11.53 -11.52
C ILE A 70 -1.18 -12.90 -11.07
N GLY A 71 -2.45 -12.98 -10.68
CA GLY A 71 -3.09 -14.25 -10.30
C GLY A 71 -3.17 -15.23 -11.47
N ALA A 72 -3.50 -14.75 -12.66
CA ALA A 72 -3.49 -15.57 -13.87
C ALA A 72 -2.07 -16.05 -14.22
N TYR A 73 -1.06 -15.19 -14.08
CA TYR A 73 0.34 -15.57 -14.23
C TYR A 73 0.76 -16.65 -13.23
N TYR A 74 0.48 -16.44 -11.94
CA TYR A 74 0.77 -17.40 -10.89
C TYR A 74 0.10 -18.76 -11.16
N PHE A 75 -1.17 -18.76 -11.55
CA PHE A 75 -1.90 -19.97 -11.89
C PHE A 75 -1.28 -20.67 -13.11
N SER A 76 -0.97 -19.94 -14.17
CA SER A 76 -0.35 -20.49 -15.37
C SER A 76 1.04 -21.08 -15.09
N VAL A 77 1.86 -20.42 -14.26
CA VAL A 77 3.17 -20.94 -13.84
C VAL A 77 3.01 -22.19 -12.99
N SER A 78 2.12 -22.19 -12.00
CA SER A 78 1.92 -23.32 -11.08
C SER A 78 1.24 -24.54 -11.75
N TYR A 79 0.56 -24.31 -12.87
CA TYR A 79 -0.06 -25.37 -13.65
C TYR A 79 0.92 -26.06 -14.61
N LEU A 80 1.98 -25.37 -15.02
CA LEU A 80 3.05 -25.90 -15.86
C LEU A 80 4.12 -26.54 -14.98
N HIS A 81 4.60 -27.72 -15.36
CA HIS A 81 5.67 -28.41 -14.67
C HIS A 81 7.03 -27.86 -15.13
N PHE A 82 7.69 -27.08 -14.30
CA PHE A 82 9.05 -26.61 -14.58
C PHE A 82 10.06 -27.36 -13.70
N ASP A 83 11.34 -27.27 -14.06
CA ASP A 83 12.40 -27.60 -13.12
C ASP A 83 12.27 -26.73 -11.87
N LYS A 84 12.48 -27.32 -10.69
CA LYS A 84 12.27 -26.66 -9.39
C LYS A 84 12.88 -25.26 -9.28
N ASN A 85 14.07 -25.06 -9.86
CA ASN A 85 14.75 -23.76 -9.84
C ASN A 85 14.01 -22.72 -10.69
N ILE A 86 13.53 -23.10 -11.87
CA ILE A 86 12.79 -22.21 -12.78
C ILE A 86 11.42 -21.90 -12.19
N GLU A 87 10.71 -22.92 -11.68
CA GLU A 87 9.42 -22.74 -11.01
C GLU A 87 9.53 -21.75 -9.85
N THR A 88 10.53 -21.94 -8.98
CA THR A 88 10.76 -21.06 -7.83
C THR A 88 10.98 -19.61 -8.28
N ILE A 89 11.80 -19.37 -9.32
CA ILE A 89 12.04 -18.02 -9.84
C ILE A 89 10.75 -17.40 -10.39
N LEU A 90 9.98 -18.14 -11.19
CA LEU A 90 8.73 -17.64 -11.80
C LEU A 90 7.66 -17.34 -10.73
N VAL A 91 7.52 -18.21 -9.73
CA VAL A 91 6.61 -17.99 -8.60
C VAL A 91 7.06 -16.80 -7.75
N ASN A 92 8.36 -16.66 -7.48
CA ASN A 92 8.91 -15.53 -6.73
C ASN A 92 8.66 -14.19 -7.45
N ILE A 93 8.72 -14.16 -8.78
CA ILE A 93 8.33 -12.98 -9.58
C ILE A 93 6.85 -12.63 -9.34
N ALA A 94 5.97 -13.63 -9.30
CA ALA A 94 4.55 -13.40 -9.01
C ALA A 94 4.35 -12.80 -7.60
N TYR A 95 5.03 -13.35 -6.59
CA TYR A 95 4.96 -12.84 -5.22
C TYR A 95 5.50 -11.41 -5.10
N LEU A 96 6.61 -11.08 -5.74
CA LEU A 96 7.12 -9.71 -5.79
C LEU A 96 6.12 -8.73 -6.40
N LEU A 97 5.57 -9.07 -7.57
CA LEU A 97 4.59 -8.23 -8.25
C LEU A 97 3.32 -8.07 -7.41
N PHE A 98 2.90 -9.14 -6.74
CA PHE A 98 1.76 -9.12 -5.81
C PHE A 98 2.04 -8.18 -4.63
N THR A 99 3.16 -8.32 -3.95
CA THR A 99 3.53 -7.47 -2.80
C THR A 99 3.64 -6.00 -3.23
N ILE A 100 4.33 -5.69 -4.32
CA ILE A 100 4.45 -4.31 -4.84
C ILE A 100 3.07 -3.72 -5.15
N THR A 101 2.19 -4.51 -5.76
CA THR A 101 0.82 -4.06 -6.10
C THR A 101 0.02 -3.81 -4.83
N LEU A 102 0.12 -4.69 -3.83
CA LEU A 102 -0.57 -4.55 -2.55
C LEU A 102 -0.06 -3.33 -1.76
N THR A 103 1.25 -3.12 -1.69
CA THR A 103 1.86 -1.93 -1.09
C THR A 103 1.40 -0.66 -1.80
N SER A 104 1.31 -0.66 -3.13
CA SER A 104 0.78 0.47 -3.89
C SER A 104 -0.69 0.75 -3.57
N ILE A 105 -1.53 -0.28 -3.40
CA ILE A 105 -2.93 -0.14 -2.99
C ILE A 105 -3.01 0.54 -1.62
N VAL A 106 -2.30 0.02 -0.63
CA VAL A 106 -2.29 0.58 0.73
C VAL A 106 -1.83 2.04 0.72
N SER A 107 -0.73 2.34 0.03
CA SER A 107 -0.23 3.71 -0.12
C SER A 107 -1.26 4.65 -0.74
N LYS A 108 -1.96 4.21 -1.79
CA LYS A 108 -2.97 5.02 -2.49
C LYS A 108 -4.23 5.25 -1.66
N ILE A 109 -4.65 4.26 -0.86
CA ILE A 109 -5.78 4.42 0.07
C ILE A 109 -5.43 5.49 1.09
N ILE A 110 -4.26 5.39 1.71
CA ILE A 110 -3.80 6.38 2.69
C ILE A 110 -3.67 7.77 2.06
N ASP A 111 -3.11 7.86 0.85
CA ASP A 111 -3.00 9.12 0.12
C ASP A 111 -4.38 9.76 -0.14
N ALA A 112 -5.37 8.96 -0.56
CA ALA A 112 -6.74 9.42 -0.81
C ALA A 112 -7.43 9.86 0.49
N LEU A 113 -7.26 9.11 1.58
CA LEU A 113 -7.80 9.48 2.89
C LEU A 113 -7.22 10.81 3.37
N ILE A 114 -5.90 11.00 3.24
CA ILE A 114 -5.26 12.26 3.63
C ILE A 114 -5.75 13.41 2.74
N SER A 115 -5.81 13.23 1.42
CA SER A 115 -6.13 14.31 0.49
C SER A 115 -7.58 14.78 0.56
N GLU A 116 -8.52 13.85 0.76
CA GLU A 116 -9.95 14.16 0.66
C GLU A 116 -10.68 14.23 2.01
N VAL A 117 -10.13 13.64 3.07
CA VAL A 117 -10.72 13.73 4.42
C VAL A 117 -9.95 14.72 5.26
N ILE A 118 -8.64 14.50 5.43
CA ILE A 118 -7.85 15.21 6.43
C ILE A 118 -7.55 16.65 5.99
N LEU A 119 -7.09 16.84 4.74
CA LEU A 119 -6.77 18.18 4.22
C LEU A 119 -7.98 19.13 4.20
N PRO A 120 -9.18 18.75 3.73
CA PRO A 120 -10.32 19.67 3.68
C PRO A 120 -10.86 20.03 5.06
N ILE A 121 -10.75 19.11 6.04
CA ILE A 121 -11.14 19.38 7.43
C ILE A 121 -10.17 20.39 8.04
N SER A 122 -8.86 20.19 7.90
CA SER A 122 -7.82 21.10 8.42
C SER A 122 -7.93 22.51 7.83
N LYS A 123 -8.27 22.65 6.54
CA LYS A 123 -8.46 23.97 5.90
C LYS A 123 -9.70 24.73 6.39
N LYS A 124 -10.70 24.03 6.93
CA LYS A 124 -11.95 24.63 7.43
C LYS A 124 -11.89 24.96 8.91
N SER A 125 -11.01 24.30 9.66
CA SER A 125 -10.78 24.60 11.06
C SER A 125 -9.78 25.75 11.21
N GLU A 126 -10.10 26.76 12.02
CA GLU A 126 -9.14 27.80 12.45
C GLU A 126 -8.04 27.25 13.38
N THR A 127 -8.05 25.95 13.67
CA THR A 127 -7.04 25.32 14.52
C THR A 127 -5.69 25.30 13.82
N SER A 128 -4.65 25.53 14.61
CA SER A 128 -3.24 25.66 14.21
C SER A 128 -2.60 24.39 13.63
N PHE A 129 -3.39 23.38 13.24
CA PHE A 129 -2.87 22.22 12.52
C PHE A 129 -2.59 22.67 11.09
N ASP A 130 -1.40 23.22 10.94
CA ASP A 130 -0.96 23.94 9.77
C ASP A 130 -1.10 23.04 8.54
N SER A 131 -1.85 23.49 7.55
CA SER A 131 -2.10 22.75 6.30
C SER A 131 -0.79 22.36 5.57
N HIS A 132 0.32 22.99 5.94
CA HIS A 132 1.68 22.72 5.49
C HIS A 132 2.31 21.46 6.12
N LEU A 133 1.88 21.02 7.31
CA LEU A 133 2.40 19.82 7.98
C LEU A 133 1.84 18.52 7.38
N ILE A 134 0.60 18.57 6.87
CA ILE A 134 -0.09 17.38 6.34
C ILE A 134 0.68 16.73 5.18
N PRO A 135 1.19 17.49 4.16
CA PRO A 135 2.03 16.91 3.11
C PRO A 135 3.33 16.27 3.61
N VAL A 136 3.91 16.79 4.70
CA VAL A 136 5.13 16.24 5.31
C VAL A 136 4.82 14.88 5.95
N ILE A 137 3.73 14.82 6.74
CA ILE A 137 3.26 13.57 7.35
C ILE A 137 2.90 12.55 6.26
N GLN A 138 2.23 12.97 5.19
CA GLN A 138 1.88 12.09 4.06
C GLN A 138 3.13 11.46 3.43
N LYS A 139 4.19 12.24 3.19
CA LYS A 139 5.46 11.72 2.66
C LYS A 139 6.12 10.73 3.63
N ALA A 140 6.12 11.04 4.93
CA ALA A 140 6.68 10.15 5.95
C ALA A 140 5.93 8.81 6.03
N VAL A 141 4.59 8.84 6.07
CA VAL A 141 3.75 7.64 6.08
C VAL A 141 3.96 6.82 4.81
N ARG A 142 4.03 7.46 3.64
CA ARG A 142 4.35 6.79 2.38
C ARG A 142 5.71 6.10 2.42
N ALA A 143 6.74 6.77 2.95
CA ALA A 143 8.07 6.18 3.10
C ALA A 143 8.01 4.91 3.96
N ILE A 144 7.32 4.96 5.10
CA ILE A 144 7.14 3.81 5.99
C ILE A 144 6.43 2.65 5.28
N ILE A 145 5.31 2.91 4.58
CA ILE A 145 4.56 1.89 3.85
C ILE A 145 5.45 1.20 2.81
N TRP A 146 6.23 1.96 2.04
CA TRP A 146 7.11 1.39 1.02
C TRP A 146 8.30 0.65 1.63
N SER A 147 8.90 1.15 2.72
CA SER A 147 9.95 0.42 3.45
C SER A 147 9.46 -0.94 3.93
N LEU A 148 8.27 -1.00 4.53
CA LEU A 148 7.65 -2.27 4.95
C LEU A 148 7.31 -3.17 3.76
N GLY A 149 6.78 -2.60 2.67
CA GLY A 149 6.47 -3.34 1.45
C GLY A 149 7.71 -3.99 0.81
N ILE A 150 8.85 -3.30 0.83
CA ILE A 150 10.14 -3.84 0.36
C ILE A 150 10.57 -5.02 1.22
N VAL A 151 10.51 -4.87 2.55
CA VAL A 151 10.88 -5.95 3.48
C VAL A 151 10.01 -7.18 3.25
N ILE A 152 8.69 -7.02 3.20
CA ILE A 152 7.75 -8.13 2.96
C ILE A 152 8.00 -8.76 1.57
N GLY A 153 8.32 -7.96 0.56
CA GLY A 153 8.57 -8.46 -0.80
C GLY A 153 9.82 -9.34 -0.87
N LEU A 154 10.88 -8.94 -0.15
CA LEU A 154 12.12 -9.70 -0.07
C LEU A 154 11.96 -11.00 0.73
N ASP A 155 11.18 -10.97 1.81
CA ASP A 155 10.85 -12.15 2.62
C ASP A 155 10.14 -13.22 1.79
N ASN A 156 9.14 -12.81 1.00
CA ASN A 156 8.35 -13.73 0.16
C ASN A 156 9.18 -14.48 -0.90
N ILE A 157 10.35 -13.97 -1.28
CA ILE A 157 11.24 -14.63 -2.24
C ILE A 157 12.43 -15.33 -1.57
N GLY A 158 12.43 -15.41 -0.23
CA GLY A 158 13.40 -16.19 0.55
C GLY A 158 14.65 -15.43 1.01
N PHE A 159 14.67 -14.10 0.97
CA PHE A 159 15.73 -13.34 1.65
C PHE A 159 15.49 -13.35 3.16
N ASP A 160 16.54 -13.57 3.94
CA ASP A 160 16.48 -13.36 5.39
C ASP A 160 16.37 -11.86 5.71
N ILE A 161 15.18 -11.45 6.11
CA ILE A 161 14.87 -10.06 6.47
C ILE A 161 15.22 -9.71 7.91
N THR A 162 15.73 -10.64 8.71
CA THR A 162 16.04 -10.41 10.14
C THR A 162 16.98 -9.23 10.31
N ALA A 163 18.05 -9.15 9.51
CA ALA A 163 18.98 -8.03 9.54
C ALA A 163 18.33 -6.70 9.10
N MET A 164 17.41 -6.74 8.13
CA MET A 164 16.69 -5.55 7.66
C MET A 164 15.72 -5.03 8.72
N ILE A 165 14.95 -5.92 9.35
CA ILE A 165 14.05 -5.57 10.46
C ILE A 165 14.86 -5.02 11.63
N ALA A 166 15.98 -5.67 12.00
CA ALA A 166 16.86 -5.17 13.06
C ALA A 166 17.41 -3.77 12.72
N GLY A 167 17.85 -3.55 11.48
CA GLY A 167 18.32 -2.25 10.99
C GLY A 167 17.22 -1.18 11.02
N LEU A 168 16.00 -1.51 10.59
CA LEU A 168 14.84 -0.61 10.69
C LEU A 168 14.48 -0.30 12.15
N GLY A 169 14.61 -1.27 13.05
CA GLY A 169 14.41 -1.08 14.48
C GLY A 169 15.42 -0.10 15.09
N ILE A 170 16.72 -0.29 14.80
CA ILE A 170 17.78 0.62 15.26
C ILE A 170 17.64 2.00 14.61
N GLY A 171 17.34 2.07 13.30
CA GLY A 171 17.09 3.33 12.60
C GLY A 171 15.85 4.07 13.13
N GLY A 172 14.79 3.34 13.46
CA GLY A 172 13.59 3.86 14.11
C GLY A 172 13.89 4.39 15.51
N LEU A 173 14.74 3.70 16.28
CA LEU A 173 15.22 4.18 17.57
C LEU A 173 16.02 5.48 17.42
N ALA A 174 16.93 5.55 16.44
CA ALA A 174 17.70 6.76 16.17
C ALA A 174 16.79 7.95 15.80
N LEU A 175 15.78 7.72 14.96
CA LEU A 175 14.75 8.73 14.64
C LEU A 175 13.95 9.14 15.87
N ALA A 176 13.55 8.19 16.72
CA ALA A 176 12.82 8.47 17.95
C ALA A 176 13.64 9.31 18.95
N LEU A 177 14.94 9.02 19.08
CA LEU A 177 15.88 9.80 19.88
C LEU A 177 16.04 11.22 19.31
N ALA A 178 16.18 11.36 17.99
CA ALA A 178 16.26 12.67 17.35
C ALA A 178 14.97 13.50 17.52
N ALA A 179 13.81 12.83 17.58
CA ALA A 179 12.51 13.47 17.79
C ALA A 179 12.12 13.65 19.28
N GLN A 180 12.95 13.18 20.22
CA GLN A 180 12.60 13.04 21.63
C GLN A 180 12.12 14.36 22.26
N ASP A 181 12.84 15.46 22.03
CA ASP A 181 12.49 16.77 22.59
C ASP A 181 11.16 17.30 22.04
N SER A 182 10.92 17.13 20.74
CA SER A 182 9.65 17.51 20.11
C SER A 182 8.49 16.74 20.70
N VAL A 183 8.64 15.42 20.86
CA VAL A 183 7.62 14.56 21.46
C VAL A 183 7.37 14.97 22.92
N LYS A 184 8.43 15.23 23.69
CA LYS A 184 8.32 15.70 25.08
C LYS A 184 7.54 17.00 25.20
N ASN A 185 7.79 17.97 24.31
CA ASN A 185 7.08 19.25 24.29
C ASN A 185 5.60 19.10 23.93
N ILE A 186 5.26 18.20 23.01
CA ILE A 186 3.86 17.88 22.68
C ILE A 186 3.14 17.30 23.89
N PHE A 187 3.74 16.32 24.58
CA PHE A 187 3.16 15.74 25.80
C PHE A 187 3.00 16.77 26.92
N ALA A 188 3.98 17.66 27.12
CA ALA A 188 3.87 18.75 28.09
C ALA A 188 2.69 19.68 27.76
N GLY A 189 2.51 20.05 26.48
CA GLY A 189 1.37 20.86 26.05
C GLY A 189 0.02 20.19 26.29
N ILE A 190 -0.10 18.88 25.98
CA ILE A 190 -1.31 18.10 26.25
C ILE A 190 -1.60 18.05 27.75
N MET A 191 -0.58 17.81 28.59
CA MET A 191 -0.75 17.74 30.04
C MET A 191 -1.17 19.07 30.63
N ILE A 192 -0.57 20.19 30.19
CA ILE A 192 -1.01 21.54 30.56
C ILE A 192 -2.47 21.77 30.17
N PHE A 193 -2.89 21.33 28.98
CA PHE A 193 -4.28 21.49 28.52
C PHE A 193 -5.27 20.66 29.35
N LEU A 194 -4.90 19.43 29.73
CA LEU A 194 -5.75 18.53 30.51
C LEU A 194 -5.84 18.96 31.97
N ASP A 195 -4.69 19.22 32.60
CA ASP A 195 -4.61 19.56 34.02
C ASP A 195 -5.06 21.01 34.30
N LYS A 196 -5.07 21.86 33.25
CA LYS A 196 -5.42 23.28 33.31
C LYS A 196 -4.87 23.98 34.56
N PRO A 197 -3.55 23.90 34.84
CA PRO A 197 -2.95 24.47 36.05
C PRO A 197 -3.08 26.01 36.12
N PHE A 198 -3.43 26.64 34.99
CA PHE A 198 -3.71 28.06 34.87
C PHE A 198 -4.75 28.29 33.75
N LYS A 199 -5.41 29.45 33.78
CA LYS A 199 -6.41 29.89 32.81
C LYS A 199 -5.89 31.05 31.97
N ILE A 200 -6.60 31.32 30.86
CA ILE A 200 -6.35 32.49 30.03
C ILE A 200 -6.52 33.75 30.90
N ASN A 201 -5.54 34.66 30.83
CA ASN A 201 -5.38 35.88 31.65
C ASN A 201 -4.84 35.69 33.07
N ASP A 202 -4.46 34.47 33.47
CA ASP A 202 -3.74 34.31 34.74
C ASP A 202 -2.30 34.81 34.60
N ARG A 203 -1.85 35.62 35.57
CA ARG A 203 -0.44 35.95 35.71
C ARG A 203 0.24 34.77 36.40
N ILE A 204 1.03 34.01 35.64
CA ILE A 204 1.81 32.88 36.14
C ILE A 204 3.28 33.29 36.32
N LYS A 205 3.99 32.58 37.20
CA LYS A 205 5.43 32.72 37.41
C LYS A 205 6.07 31.34 37.29
N ILE A 206 7.01 31.16 36.37
CA ILE A 206 7.72 29.89 36.12
C ILE A 206 9.22 30.16 36.22
N ASP A 207 9.91 29.42 37.09
CA ASP A 207 11.36 29.53 37.29
C ASP A 207 11.90 30.97 37.46
N GLY A 208 11.11 31.84 38.08
CA GLY A 208 11.52 33.22 38.36
C GLY A 208 11.00 34.27 37.37
N HIS A 209 10.41 33.86 36.25
CA HIS A 209 9.87 34.72 35.18
C HIS A 209 8.35 34.77 35.16
#